data_AF-A0A0S3U4I3-F1
#
_entry.id   AF-A0A0S3U4I3-F1
#
_cell.length_a   1.000
_cell.length_b   1.000
_cell.length_c   1.000
_cell.angle_alpha   90.00
_cell.angle_beta   90.00
_cell.angle_gamma   90.00
#
_symmetry.space_group_name_H-M   'P 1'
#
loop_
_entity.id
_entity.type
_entity.pdbx_description
1 polymer ?
#
loop_
_entity_poly.entity_id
_entity_poly.type
_entity_poly.pdbx_seq_one_letter_code
_entity_poly.pdbx_strand_id
1 'polypeptide(L)'
;MRISKTRFNRQSLRTIAGWLPAIIFPSATLFQLIPVLQGRTDGVSLVSWIMFGFANLGSYLFSTQKRTAQIIFAFLVTCIMDFIIVIRCLLAV
;
A
#
# COMPACT_ATOMS: atom_id res chain seq x y z
N MET A 1 20.25 29.92 -30.09
CA MET A 1 20.06 28.51 -29.72
C MET A 1 19.94 28.42 -28.19
N ARG A 2 18.73 28.34 -27.63
CA ARG A 2 18.48 28.43 -26.17
C ARG A 2 18.33 27.03 -25.60
N ILE A 3 19.33 26.56 -24.85
CA ILE A 3 19.34 25.21 -24.28
C ILE A 3 18.34 25.17 -23.10
N SER A 4 17.17 24.60 -23.36
CA SER A 4 16.15 24.27 -22.37
C SER A 4 16.61 23.07 -21.51
N LYS A 5 17.43 23.32 -20.48
CA LYS A 5 17.87 22.31 -19.50
C LYS A 5 16.96 22.16 -18.27
N THR A 6 15.80 22.81 -18.23
CA THR A 6 14.96 22.89 -17.01
C THR A 6 13.76 21.94 -16.97
N ARG A 7 13.48 21.15 -18.02
CA ARG A 7 12.38 20.17 -18.04
C ARG A 7 12.74 18.79 -17.47
N PHE A 8 14.03 18.49 -17.31
CA PHE A 8 14.53 17.13 -17.05
C PHE A 8 14.39 16.67 -15.58
N ASN A 9 14.13 17.58 -14.61
CA ASN A 9 14.21 17.22 -13.18
C ASN A 9 12.85 16.86 -12.53
N ARG A 10 11.72 17.45 -12.95
CA ARG A 10 10.42 17.22 -12.29
C ARG A 10 9.76 15.88 -12.63
N GLN A 11 10.01 15.36 -13.83
CA GLN A 11 9.39 14.12 -14.30
C GLN A 11 9.95 12.91 -13.54
N SER A 12 11.29 12.83 -13.39
CA SER A 12 11.97 11.74 -12.69
C SER A 12 11.62 11.68 -11.20
N LEU A 13 11.52 12.83 -10.54
CA LEU A 13 11.10 12.91 -9.13
C LEU A 13 9.69 12.37 -8.92
N ARG A 14 8.75 12.69 -9.82
CA ARG A 14 7.37 12.16 -9.75
C ARG A 14 7.31 10.65 -9.95
N THR A 15 8.11 10.12 -10.89
CA THR A 15 8.18 8.68 -11.13
C THR A 15 8.72 7.95 -9.90
N ILE A 16 9.80 8.43 -9.29
CA ILE A 16 10.39 7.84 -8.08
C ILE A 16 9.41 7.96 -6.90
N ALA A 17 8.79 9.13 -6.71
CA ALA A 17 7.83 9.34 -5.63
C ALA A 17 6.60 8.42 -5.75
N GLY A 18 6.17 8.05 -6.95
CA GLY A 18 5.07 7.10 -7.15
C GLY A 18 5.44 5.65 -6.80
N TRP A 19 6.72 5.28 -6.94
CA TRP A 19 7.21 3.95 -6.53
C TRP A 19 7.38 3.80 -5.03
N LEU A 20 7.60 4.91 -4.31
CA LEU A 20 7.78 4.89 -2.86
C LEU A 20 6.60 4.23 -2.12
N PRO A 21 5.33 4.69 -2.26
CA PRO A 21 4.20 4.02 -1.62
C PRO A 21 3.96 2.61 -2.19
N ALA A 22 4.25 2.40 -3.48
CA ALA A 22 4.08 1.09 -4.14
C ALA A 22 4.99 0.00 -3.56
N ILE A 23 6.09 0.37 -2.91
CA ILE A 23 7.02 -0.56 -2.27
C ILE A 23 6.84 -0.54 -0.76
N ILE A 24 6.80 0.65 -0.14
CA ILE A 24 6.80 0.78 1.32
C ILE A 24 5.51 0.22 1.93
N PHE A 25 4.34 0.52 1.37
CA PHE A 25 3.07 0.06 1.94
C PHE A 25 2.94 -1.47 1.94
N PRO A 26 3.08 -2.18 0.80
CA PRO A 26 3.00 -3.64 0.83
C PRO A 26 4.12 -4.26 1.66
N SER A 27 5.34 -3.69 1.67
CA SER A 27 6.43 -4.20 2.51
C SER A 27 6.12 -4.06 4.00
N ALA A 28 5.61 -2.90 4.43
CA ALA A 28 5.21 -2.66 5.80
C ALA A 28 4.08 -3.61 6.23
N THR A 29 3.05 -3.79 5.39
CA THR A 29 1.97 -4.74 5.67
C THR A 29 2.48 -6.18 5.73
N LEU A 30 3.45 -6.56 4.89
CA LEU A 30 4.08 -7.90 4.95
C LEU A 30 4.76 -8.17 6.30
N PHE A 31 5.40 -7.17 6.91
CA PHE A 31 6.02 -7.32 8.24
C PHE A 31 4.99 -7.62 9.34
N GLN A 32 3.74 -7.19 9.21
CA GLN A 32 2.66 -7.63 10.10
C GLN A 32 2.04 -8.96 9.66
N LEU A 33 1.80 -9.11 8.37
CA LEU A 33 1.06 -10.25 7.80
C LEU A 33 1.78 -11.58 8.07
N ILE A 34 3.11 -11.61 7.94
CA ILE A 34 3.90 -12.84 8.16
C ILE A 34 3.73 -13.37 9.60
N PRO A 35 3.97 -12.59 10.67
CA PRO A 35 3.69 -13.01 12.04
C PRO A 35 2.24 -13.47 12.27
N VAL A 36 1.26 -12.76 11.72
CA VAL A 36 -0.16 -13.10 11.84
C VAL A 36 -0.47 -14.45 11.18
N LEU A 37 0.12 -14.73 10.02
CA LEU A 37 0.01 -16.03 9.36
C LEU A 37 0.68 -17.15 10.16
N GLN A 38 1.72 -16.83 10.94
CA GLN A 38 2.37 -17.75 11.88
C GLN A 38 1.60 -17.93 13.20
N GLY A 39 0.40 -17.33 13.33
CA GLY A 39 -0.45 -17.45 14.52
C GLY A 39 -0.13 -16.45 15.63
N ARG A 40 0.74 -15.45 15.39
CA ARG A 40 1.05 -14.40 16.36
C ARG A 40 0.06 -13.24 16.20
N THR A 41 -1.10 -13.35 16.82
CA THR A 41 -2.21 -12.37 16.70
C THR A 41 -2.38 -11.49 17.94
N ASP A 42 -1.66 -11.78 19.03
CA ASP A 42 -1.71 -10.99 20.26
C ASP A 42 -1.31 -9.53 20.03
N GLY A 43 -2.14 -8.60 20.51
CA GLY A 43 -1.91 -7.16 20.38
C GLY A 43 -2.22 -6.58 18.98
N VAL A 44 -2.68 -7.39 18.02
CA VAL A 44 -3.07 -6.91 16.69
C VAL A 44 -4.47 -6.29 16.75
N SER A 45 -4.55 -4.98 16.49
CA SER A 45 -5.83 -4.25 16.48
C SER A 45 -6.63 -4.54 15.21
N LEU A 46 -7.64 -5.41 15.33
CA LEU A 46 -8.59 -5.74 14.24
C LEU A 46 -9.21 -4.48 13.61
N VAL A 47 -9.66 -3.54 14.44
CA VAL A 47 -10.32 -2.31 13.98
C VAL A 47 -9.37 -1.47 13.13
N SER A 48 -8.11 -1.34 13.53
CA SER A 48 -7.11 -0.58 12.77
C SER A 48 -6.86 -1.20 11.39
N TRP A 49 -6.72 -2.53 11.31
CA TRP A 49 -6.49 -3.21 10.02
C TRP A 49 -7.72 -3.19 9.11
N ILE A 50 -8.93 -3.22 9.66
CA ILE A 50 -10.16 -2.98 8.88
C ILE A 50 -10.17 -1.56 8.31
N MET A 51 -9.86 -0.56 9.14
CA MET A 51 -9.80 0.84 8.71
C MET A 51 -8.72 1.04 7.62
N PHE A 52 -7.55 0.43 7.75
CA PHE A 52 -6.52 0.47 6.71
C PHE A 52 -6.96 -0.20 5.41
N GLY A 53 -7.60 -1.37 5.49
CA GLY A 53 -8.15 -2.03 4.30
C GLY A 53 -9.13 -1.14 3.53
N PHE A 54 -10.08 -0.51 4.23
CA PHE A 54 -10.99 0.45 3.61
C PHE A 54 -10.30 1.73 3.12
N ALA A 55 -9.31 2.25 3.85
CA ALA A 55 -8.55 3.42 3.43
C ALA A 55 -7.75 3.16 2.14
N ASN A 56 -7.13 1.98 2.02
CA ASN A 56 -6.41 1.57 0.84
C ASN A 56 -7.34 1.28 -0.33
N LEU A 57 -8.50 0.64 -0.09
CA LEU A 57 -9.54 0.48 -1.11
C LEU A 57 -10.05 1.84 -1.61
N GLY A 58 -10.36 2.75 -0.69
CA GLY A 58 -10.79 4.11 -1.00
C GLY A 58 -9.74 4.88 -1.79
N SER A 59 -8.46 4.78 -1.40
CA SER A 59 -7.33 5.40 -2.11
C SER A 59 -7.17 4.85 -3.51
N TYR A 60 -7.34 3.54 -3.70
CA TYR A 60 -7.38 2.93 -5.02
C TYR A 60 -8.55 3.51 -5.83
N LEU A 61 -9.78 3.48 -5.32
CA LEU A 61 -10.96 3.95 -6.07
C LEU A 61 -10.91 5.45 -6.40
N PHE A 62 -10.46 6.28 -5.46
CA PHE A 62 -10.39 7.74 -5.58
C PHE A 62 -9.19 8.23 -6.41
N SER A 63 -8.15 7.42 -6.56
CA SER A 63 -6.97 7.81 -7.34
C SER A 63 -7.35 8.20 -8.76
N THR A 64 -7.13 9.47 -9.09
CA THR A 64 -7.35 10.06 -10.43
C THR A 64 -6.25 9.69 -11.43
N GLN A 65 -5.17 9.09 -10.94
CA GLN A 65 -4.10 8.57 -11.78
C GLN A 65 -4.57 7.31 -12.53
N LYS A 66 -3.93 7.05 -13.69
CA LYS A 66 -4.14 5.81 -14.44
C LYS A 66 -3.90 4.60 -13.54
N ARG A 67 -4.59 3.49 -13.78
CA ARG A 67 -4.44 2.20 -13.07
C ARG A 67 -3.09 1.55 -13.38
N THR A 68 -2.01 2.22 -13.00
CA THR A 68 -0.65 1.75 -13.20
C THR A 68 -0.28 0.72 -12.15
N ALA A 69 0.77 -0.05 -12.42
CA ALA A 69 1.32 -1.00 -11.47
C ALA A 69 1.60 -0.34 -10.11
N GLN A 70 2.13 0.90 -10.08
CA GLN A 70 2.44 1.57 -8.81
C GLN A 70 1.20 1.74 -7.92
N ILE A 71 0.05 2.10 -8.48
CA ILE A 71 -1.19 2.31 -7.72
C ILE A 71 -1.82 0.99 -7.29
N ILE A 72 -1.74 -0.03 -8.15
CA ILE A 72 -2.22 -1.37 -7.81
C ILE A 72 -1.41 -1.92 -6.63
N PHE A 73 -0.08 -1.86 -6.69
CA PHE A 73 0.78 -2.32 -5.60
C PHE A 73 0.64 -1.48 -4.33
N ALA A 74 0.59 -0.15 -4.46
CA ALA A 74 0.47 0.73 -3.30
C ALA A 74 -0.83 0.50 -2.53
N PHE A 75 -1.95 0.31 -3.24
CA PHE A 75 -3.27 0.39 -2.62
C PHE A 75 -4.09 -0.89 -2.74
N LEU A 76 -4.22 -1.48 -3.93
CA LEU A 76 -5.08 -2.66 -4.09
C LEU A 76 -4.47 -3.91 -3.46
N VAL A 77 -3.18 -4.15 -3.71
CA VAL A 77 -2.45 -5.29 -3.11
C VAL A 77 -2.37 -5.12 -1.60
N THR A 78 -2.00 -3.93 -1.12
CA THR A 78 -1.97 -3.62 0.32
C THR A 78 -3.34 -3.81 0.97
N CYS A 79 -4.43 -3.32 0.34
CA CYS A 79 -5.80 -3.54 0.80
C CYS A 79 -6.13 -5.03 0.97
N ILE A 80 -5.75 -5.88 0.01
CA ILE A 80 -5.97 -7.32 0.11
C ILE A 80 -5.18 -7.89 1.30
N MET A 81 -3.92 -7.49 1.48
CA MET A 81 -3.10 -7.93 2.60
C MET A 81 -3.69 -7.49 3.96
N ASP A 82 -4.20 -6.27 4.07
CA ASP A 82 -4.84 -5.75 5.29
C ASP A 82 -6.06 -6.61 5.67
N PHE A 83 -6.91 -6.96 4.70
CA PHE A 83 -8.05 -7.83 4.97
C PHE A 83 -7.65 -9.28 5.27
N ILE A 84 -6.54 -9.78 4.70
CA ILE A 84 -6.00 -11.09 5.10
C ILE A 84 -5.57 -11.06 6.57
N ILE A 85 -4.92 -9.99 7.04
CA ILE A 85 -4.57 -9.83 8.47
C ILE A 85 -5.84 -9.92 9.33
N VAL A 86 -6.90 -9.19 8.96
CA VAL A 86 -8.19 -9.21 9.67
C VAL A 86 -8.78 -10.61 9.72
N ILE A 87 -8.90 -11.27 8.57
CA ILE A 87 -9.46 -12.63 8.47
C ILE A 87 -8.66 -13.61 9.32
N ARG A 88 -7.33 -13.55 9.27
CA ARG A 88 -6.47 -14.43 10.05
C ARG A 88 -6.58 -14.19 11.55
N CYS A 89 -6.70 -12.93 11.98
CA CYS A 89 -6.92 -12.61 13.38
C CYS A 89 -8.29 -13.08 13.86
N LEU A 90 -9.36 -12.94 13.05
CA LEU A 90 -10.69 -13.43 13.40
C LEU A 90 -10.76 -14.96 13.52
N LEU A 91 -10.03 -15.69 12.66
CA LEU A 91 -9.95 -17.15 12.70
C LEU A 91 -9.06 -17.71 13.82
N ALA A 92 -8.32 -16.85 14.53
CA ALA A 92 -7.45 -17.22 15.63
C ALA A 92 -8.10 -17.05 17.01
N VAL A 93 -9.30 -16.46 17.06
CA VAL A 93 -10.17 -16.35 18.26
C VAL A 93 -10.98 -17.63 18.40
#